data_AF-A0A1S8LPI5-F1
#
_entry.id   AF-A0A1S8LPI5-F1
#
_cell.length_a   1.000
_cell.length_b   1.000
_cell.length_c   1.000
_cell.angle_alpha   90.00
_cell.angle_beta   90.00
_cell.angle_gamma   90.00
#
_symmetry.space_group_name_H-M   'P 1'
#
loop_
_entity.id
_entity.type
_entity.pdbx_description
1 polymer ?
#
loop_
_entity_poly.entity_id
_entity_poly.type
_entity_poly.pdbx_seq_one_letter_code
_entity_poly.pdbx_strand_id
1 'polypeptide(L)'
;MESYEILPIGVKLKRLREKYKLNQDSLAGNDITRNLISQIEHGKANLTRHAAEVMLKNLEKICTKKNIKIEEDIDYLIEDEVSQADKVLEKYIKELQDLIVYRDISFIDKLNEVEAFLVNWDIKDKKIAIFELAGDYFCSMNDFYKSSIYYEKARSLINIDMPTDNVVPIFRKLSMVYFYMGQYDYGAKCCEVALERFYDMDDKYTCIFLFNSSLCYIKLEEYYKALKKLCTLEKVIKKVNEKKYYEVLLQKAACFEALKNYGRSLDICNEILSVIDEKANEQYLMILINLAQLYIKLSEKEKAREILKSTLKNLANISKEFKLLPNMYFEIAKVYRELSDLEKAEEHYLKALKYSKKYSYYFLIDDILLDLIDMYAKQNENSKMADVKNEFFILSSKKDKINFKIMFKLIRFYLDKRDINSLEDIYEFSAKLI
;
A
#
# COMPACT_ATOMS: atom_id res chain seq x y z
N MET A 1 -12.03 11.71 26.02
CA MET A 1 -10.63 11.70 25.53
C MET A 1 -9.77 12.20 26.67
N GLU A 2 -8.85 11.37 27.17
CA GLU A 2 -7.78 11.86 28.03
C GLU A 2 -6.92 12.81 27.19
N SER A 3 -7.03 14.12 27.44
CA SER A 3 -6.12 15.10 26.87
C SER A 3 -4.78 14.92 27.56
N TYR A 4 -3.74 14.51 26.83
CA TYR A 4 -2.39 14.48 27.39
C TYR A 4 -1.92 15.91 27.67
N GLU A 5 -1.76 16.24 28.95
CA GLU A 5 -1.31 17.55 29.37
C GLU A 5 0.21 17.54 29.53
N ILE A 6 0.91 18.36 28.73
CA ILE A 6 2.35 18.58 28.88
C ILE A 6 2.57 19.72 29.87
N LEU A 7 3.35 19.47 30.93
CA LEU A 7 3.52 20.41 32.02
C LEU A 7 4.97 20.87 32.15
N PRO A 8 5.21 22.19 32.21
CA PRO A 8 6.53 22.71 32.57
C PRO A 8 6.95 22.25 33.96
N ILE A 9 8.25 22.06 34.16
CA ILE A 9 8.84 21.57 35.42
C ILE A 9 8.36 22.38 36.64
N GLY A 10 8.31 23.71 36.52
CA GLY A 10 7.83 24.58 37.60
C GLY A 10 6.36 24.33 37.97
N VAL A 11 5.52 24.04 36.99
CA VAL A 11 4.09 23.72 37.21
C VAL A 11 3.96 22.34 37.85
N LYS A 12 4.76 21.35 37.42
CA LYS A 12 4.79 20.02 38.05
C LYS A 12 5.20 20.11 39.51
N LEU A 13 6.25 20.86 39.81
CA LEU A 13 6.72 21.07 41.18
C LEU A 13 5.63 21.72 42.06
N LYS A 14 4.96 22.74 41.52
CA LYS A 14 3.84 23.40 42.22
C LYS A 14 2.68 22.45 42.47
N ARG A 15 2.27 21.66 41.45
CA ARG A 15 1.20 20.65 41.57
C ARG A 15 1.54 19.57 42.59
N LEU A 16 2.78 19.07 42.58
CA LEU A 16 3.28 18.10 43.57
C LEU A 16 3.17 18.67 44.99
N ARG A 17 3.63 19.91 45.17
CA ARG A 17 3.57 20.61 46.45
C ARG A 17 2.12 20.78 46.93
N GLU A 18 1.19 21.12 46.03
CA GLU A 18 -0.24 21.26 46.33
C GLU A 18 -0.91 19.91 46.63
N LYS A 19 -0.62 18.86 45.85
CA LYS A 19 -1.10 17.47 46.06
C LYS A 19 -0.80 17.00 47.49
N TYR A 20 0.41 17.25 47.96
CA TYR A 20 0.86 16.84 49.30
C TYR A 20 0.69 17.91 50.40
N LYS A 21 0.02 19.02 50.09
CA LYS A 21 -0.28 20.13 51.02
C LYS A 21 0.97 20.67 51.73
N LEU A 22 1.99 21.01 50.95
CA LEU A 22 3.27 21.52 51.42
C LEU A 22 3.43 23.03 51.10
N ASN A 23 4.22 23.73 51.90
CA ASN A 23 4.73 25.06 51.53
C ASN A 23 6.17 24.93 50.96
N GLN A 24 6.65 25.98 50.31
CA GLN A 24 7.99 25.96 49.68
C GLN A 24 9.09 25.71 50.73
N ASP A 25 8.96 26.25 51.94
CA ASP A 25 9.93 26.05 53.02
C ASP A 25 10.06 24.58 53.43
N SER A 26 8.94 23.86 53.49
CA SER A 26 8.91 22.43 53.85
C SER A 26 9.63 21.57 52.84
N LEU A 27 9.52 21.91 51.55
CA LEU A 27 10.16 21.18 50.46
C LEU A 27 11.66 21.53 50.36
N ALA A 28 12.01 22.77 50.69
CA ALA A 28 13.39 23.25 50.73
C ALA A 28 14.21 22.61 51.87
N GLY A 29 13.62 22.47 53.05
CA GLY A 29 14.32 21.99 54.23
C GLY A 29 15.49 22.91 54.60
N ASN A 30 16.65 22.33 54.91
CA ASN A 30 17.87 23.07 55.22
C ASN A 30 18.92 23.03 54.09
N ASP A 31 18.67 22.22 53.07
CA ASP A 31 19.66 21.86 52.06
C ASP A 31 19.59 22.77 50.81
N ILE A 32 18.42 23.37 50.54
CA ILE A 32 18.22 24.38 49.48
C ILE A 32 17.36 25.54 49.97
N THR A 33 17.29 26.65 49.23
CA THR A 33 16.53 27.83 49.65
C THR A 33 15.08 27.82 49.16
N ARG A 34 14.16 28.36 49.97
CA ARG A 34 12.77 28.63 49.54
C ARG A 34 12.69 29.44 48.26
N ASN A 35 13.58 30.43 48.12
CA ASN A 35 13.63 31.30 46.94
C ASN A 35 13.96 30.51 45.67
N LEU A 36 14.85 29.52 45.74
CA LEU A 36 15.14 28.63 44.62
C LEU A 36 13.88 27.87 44.17
N ILE A 37 13.11 27.31 45.11
CA ILE A 37 11.85 26.63 44.78
C ILE A 37 10.86 27.59 44.12
N SER A 38 10.71 28.80 44.67
CA SER A 38 9.86 29.83 44.05
C SER A 38 10.31 30.20 42.64
N GLN A 39 11.62 30.37 42.42
CA GLN A 39 12.15 30.67 41.09
C GLN A 39 11.89 29.53 40.11
N ILE A 40 12.00 28.27 40.53
CA ILE A 40 11.69 27.10 39.70
C ILE A 40 10.18 27.04 39.39
N GLU A 41 9.31 27.21 40.38
CA GLU A 41 7.83 27.19 40.18
C GLU A 41 7.35 28.26 39.19
N HIS A 42 8.06 29.38 39.07
CA HIS A 42 7.74 30.47 38.14
C HIS A 42 8.58 30.44 36.84
N GLY A 43 9.33 29.36 36.58
CA GLY A 43 10.14 29.19 35.36
C GLY A 43 11.34 30.14 35.27
N LYS A 44 11.78 30.73 36.38
CA LYS A 44 12.93 31.65 36.46
C LYS A 44 14.25 30.93 36.75
N ALA A 45 14.21 29.66 37.15
CA ALA A 45 15.38 28.82 37.39
C ALA A 45 15.11 27.38 36.96
N ASN A 46 16.14 26.67 36.48
CA ASN A 46 16.06 25.26 36.12
C ASN A 46 16.13 24.36 37.37
N LEU A 47 15.38 23.27 37.38
CA LEU A 47 15.47 22.24 38.41
C LEU A 47 16.68 21.33 38.12
N THR A 48 17.71 21.39 38.96
CA THR A 48 18.83 20.46 38.85
C THR A 48 18.48 19.11 39.48
N ARG A 49 19.12 18.02 39.03
CA ARG A 49 18.93 16.69 39.62
C ARG A 49 19.18 16.70 41.14
N HIS A 50 20.25 17.35 41.59
CA HIS A 50 20.54 17.48 43.02
C HIS A 50 19.41 18.20 43.79
N ALA A 51 18.88 19.31 43.25
CA ALA A 51 17.78 20.01 43.89
C ALA A 51 16.50 19.16 43.91
N ALA A 52 16.23 18.38 42.85
CA ALA A 52 15.11 17.44 42.81
C ALA A 52 15.25 16.31 43.86
N GLU A 53 16.45 15.73 44.01
CA GLU A 53 16.75 14.71 45.04
C GLU A 53 16.49 15.25 46.45
N VAL A 54 16.95 16.47 46.72
CA VAL A 54 16.73 17.14 48.01
C VAL A 54 15.23 17.35 48.27
N MET A 55 14.51 17.88 47.29
CA MET A 55 13.06 18.11 47.41
C MET A 55 12.29 16.80 47.63
N LEU A 56 12.60 15.75 46.87
CA LEU A 56 11.96 14.43 46.99
C LEU A 56 12.24 13.78 48.34
N LYS A 57 13.50 13.82 48.80
CA LYS A 57 13.89 13.33 50.14
C LYS A 57 13.12 14.05 51.26
N ASN A 58 12.92 15.36 51.13
CA ASN A 58 12.17 16.13 52.12
C ASN A 58 10.68 15.82 52.05
N LEU A 59 10.12 15.68 50.84
CA LEU A 59 8.75 15.20 50.62
C LEU A 59 8.52 13.83 51.28
N GLU A 60 9.41 12.86 51.04
CA GLU A 60 9.37 11.52 51.65
C GLU A 60 9.34 11.59 53.17
N LYS A 61 10.28 12.29 53.79
CA LYS A 61 10.31 12.46 55.25
C LYS A 61 8.99 13.00 55.81
N ILE A 62 8.35 13.93 55.12
CA ILE A 62 7.09 14.54 55.56
C ILE A 62 5.92 13.58 55.35
N CYS A 63 5.84 12.92 54.20
CA CYS A 63 4.79 11.97 53.87
C CYS A 63 4.85 10.71 54.75
N THR A 64 6.04 10.19 55.08
CA THR A 64 6.20 9.09 56.04
C THR A 64 5.64 9.46 57.41
N LYS A 65 5.89 10.68 57.91
CA LYS A 65 5.32 11.17 59.17
C LYS A 65 3.80 11.31 59.13
N LYS A 66 3.24 11.61 57.95
CA LYS A 66 1.79 11.73 57.72
C LYS A 66 1.12 10.41 57.31
N ASN A 67 1.88 9.32 57.22
CA ASN A 67 1.45 8.02 56.71
C ASN A 67 0.81 8.09 55.31
N ILE A 68 1.35 8.96 54.44
CA ILE A 68 0.92 9.16 53.05
C ILE A 68 1.91 8.45 52.13
N LYS A 69 1.41 7.67 51.17
CA LYS A 69 2.22 7.06 50.12
C LYS A 69 2.54 8.09 49.02
N ILE A 70 3.81 8.15 48.63
CA ILE A 70 4.24 8.95 47.46
C ILE A 70 4.23 8.04 46.24
N GLU A 71 3.72 8.58 45.13
CA GLU A 71 3.61 7.86 43.86
C GLU A 71 4.65 8.35 42.85
N GLU A 72 5.06 9.62 42.97
CA GLU A 72 6.02 10.28 42.10
C GLU A 72 7.46 9.98 42.50
N ASP A 73 8.30 9.78 41.49
CA ASP A 73 9.73 9.59 41.62
C ASP A 73 10.50 10.83 41.15
N ILE A 74 11.84 10.70 41.16
CA ILE A 74 12.70 11.77 40.69
C ILE A 74 12.54 12.03 39.19
N ASP A 75 12.27 10.99 38.42
CA ASP A 75 12.16 11.06 36.96
C ASP A 75 10.93 11.89 36.59
N TYR A 76 9.79 11.70 37.28
CA TYR A 76 8.61 12.57 37.12
C TYR A 76 8.93 14.05 37.36
N LEU A 77 9.73 14.37 38.38
CA LEU A 77 10.06 15.75 38.75
C LEU A 77 10.93 16.45 37.69
N ILE A 78 11.96 15.76 37.20
CA ILE A 78 12.97 16.34 36.30
C ILE A 78 12.63 16.19 34.82
N GLU A 79 11.64 15.37 34.47
CA GLU A 79 11.24 15.15 33.08
C GLU A 79 10.90 16.48 32.39
N ASP A 80 11.51 16.76 31.25
CA ASP A 80 11.21 17.97 30.50
C ASP A 80 9.96 17.80 29.62
N GLU A 81 9.50 18.88 29.01
CA GLU A 81 8.32 18.85 28.16
C GLU A 81 8.51 18.01 26.89
N VAL A 82 9.73 17.93 26.35
CA VAL A 82 10.04 17.12 25.17
C VAL A 82 9.93 15.63 25.49
N SER A 83 10.43 15.20 26.64
CA SER A 83 10.34 13.82 27.13
C SER A 83 8.90 13.41 27.42
N GLN A 84 8.09 14.34 27.98
CA GLN A 84 6.65 14.13 28.14
C GLN A 84 5.97 13.96 26.77
N ALA A 85 6.28 14.84 25.81
CA ALA A 85 5.71 14.76 24.47
C ALA A 85 6.10 13.47 23.74
N ASP A 86 7.34 13.00 23.94
CA ASP A 86 7.82 11.73 23.40
C ASP A 86 6.98 10.54 23.89
N LYS A 87 6.74 10.43 25.20
CA LYS A 87 5.88 9.38 25.80
C LYS A 87 4.44 9.45 25.30
N VAL A 88 3.92 10.66 25.13
CA VAL A 88 2.57 10.87 24.57
C VAL A 88 2.50 10.37 23.13
N LEU A 89 3.50 10.70 22.31
CA LEU A 89 3.59 10.22 20.93
C LEU A 89 3.74 8.69 20.86
N GLU A 90 4.47 8.06 21.79
CA GLU A 90 4.52 6.60 21.88
C GLU A 90 3.16 5.97 22.15
N LYS A 91 2.36 6.57 23.06
CA LYS A 91 0.99 6.11 23.32
C LYS A 91 0.11 6.32 22.08
N TYR A 92 0.22 7.45 21.40
CA TYR A 92 -0.51 7.70 20.16
C TYR A 92 -0.14 6.73 19.03
N ILE A 93 1.15 6.40 18.86
CA ILE A 93 1.60 5.40 17.88
C ILE A 93 0.94 4.06 18.17
N LYS A 94 0.92 3.63 19.44
CA LYS A 94 0.27 2.38 19.85
C LYS A 94 -1.24 2.40 19.58
N GLU A 95 -1.92 3.49 19.93
CA GLU A 95 -3.36 3.64 19.66
C GLU A 95 -3.65 3.59 18.15
N LEU A 96 -2.86 4.26 17.31
CA LEU A 96 -3.00 4.20 15.86
C LEU A 96 -2.75 2.79 15.31
N GLN A 97 -1.74 2.07 15.83
CA GLN A 97 -1.48 0.67 15.47
C GLN A 97 -2.66 -0.24 15.81
N ASP A 98 -3.29 -0.05 16.96
CA ASP A 98 -4.47 -0.82 17.35
C ASP A 98 -5.67 -0.48 16.45
N LEU A 99 -5.85 0.81 16.12
CA LEU A 99 -6.99 1.30 15.34
C LEU A 99 -6.93 0.93 13.85
N ILE A 100 -5.74 0.70 13.30
CA ILE A 100 -5.55 0.39 11.86
C ILE A 100 -6.33 -0.86 11.42
N VAL A 101 -6.60 -1.78 12.35
CA VAL A 101 -7.28 -3.05 12.09
C VAL A 101 -8.77 -2.84 11.77
N TYR A 102 -9.41 -1.84 12.38
CA TYR A 102 -10.85 -1.61 12.23
C TYR A 102 -11.24 -0.95 10.91
N ARG A 103 -10.32 -0.21 10.28
CA ARG A 103 -10.51 0.44 8.97
C ARG A 103 -11.74 1.35 8.92
N ASP A 104 -12.01 2.05 10.01
CA ASP A 104 -13.16 2.95 10.14
C ASP A 104 -12.72 4.38 10.51
N ILE A 105 -13.70 5.24 10.80
CA ILE A 105 -13.48 6.65 11.10
C ILE A 105 -12.67 6.90 12.38
N SER A 106 -12.61 5.92 13.30
CA SER A 106 -11.91 6.08 14.58
C SER A 106 -10.41 6.31 14.39
N PHE A 107 -9.80 5.67 13.39
CA PHE A 107 -8.40 5.92 13.04
C PHE A 107 -8.21 7.34 12.52
N ILE A 108 -9.14 7.85 11.71
CA ILE A 108 -9.06 9.20 11.13
C ILE A 108 -9.20 10.26 12.24
N ASP A 109 -10.16 10.08 13.14
CA ASP A 109 -10.36 10.98 14.27
C ASP A 109 -9.13 11.01 15.18
N LYS A 110 -8.55 9.84 15.49
CA LYS A 110 -7.31 9.75 16.25
C LYS A 110 -6.13 10.37 15.49
N LEU A 111 -5.98 10.11 14.20
CA LEU A 111 -4.91 10.71 13.39
C LEU A 111 -4.98 12.24 13.39
N ASN A 112 -6.18 12.82 13.29
CA ASN A 112 -6.37 14.28 13.36
C ASN A 112 -5.95 14.84 14.72
N GLU A 113 -6.28 14.15 15.82
CA GLU A 113 -5.82 14.51 17.17
C GLU A 113 -4.29 14.51 17.25
N VAL A 114 -3.65 13.45 16.72
CA VAL A 114 -2.20 13.30 16.72
C VAL A 114 -1.52 14.35 15.86
N GLU A 115 -2.03 14.63 14.66
CA GLU A 115 -1.48 15.68 13.78
C GLU A 115 -1.58 17.07 14.43
N ALA A 116 -2.67 17.37 15.15
CA ALA A 116 -2.80 18.61 15.91
C ALA A 116 -1.75 18.71 17.03
N PHE A 117 -1.44 17.59 17.70
CA PHE A 117 -0.38 17.54 18.72
C PHE A 117 1.02 17.76 18.11
N LEU A 118 1.28 17.17 16.94
CA LEU A 118 2.55 17.28 16.20
C LEU A 118 2.88 18.68 15.67
N VAL A 119 1.91 19.61 15.65
CA VAL A 119 2.15 21.02 15.31
C VAL A 119 3.11 21.67 16.32
N ASN A 120 2.99 21.30 17.61
CA ASN A 120 3.76 21.90 18.69
C ASN A 120 5.02 21.09 19.06
N TRP A 121 5.11 19.82 18.66
CA TRP A 121 6.17 18.91 19.05
C TRP A 121 6.86 18.29 17.83
N ASP A 122 8.08 18.72 17.54
CA ASP A 122 8.86 18.25 16.39
C ASP A 122 9.83 17.12 16.74
N ILE A 123 9.27 15.94 17.04
CA ILE A 123 10.04 14.73 17.32
C ILE A 123 10.05 13.86 16.05
N LYS A 124 11.17 13.89 15.31
CA LYS A 124 11.26 13.44 13.91
C LYS A 124 10.98 11.96 13.72
N ASP A 125 11.58 11.10 14.52
CA ASP A 125 11.39 9.64 14.45
C ASP A 125 9.94 9.26 14.74
N LYS A 126 9.30 9.88 15.74
CA LYS A 126 7.88 9.69 16.03
C LYS A 126 6.99 10.19 14.90
N LYS A 127 7.28 11.35 14.30
CA LYS A 127 6.56 11.87 13.12
C LYS A 127 6.63 10.92 11.94
N ILE A 128 7.82 10.37 11.65
CA ILE A 128 8.00 9.38 10.57
C ILE A 128 7.12 8.16 10.83
N ALA A 129 7.16 7.60 12.06
CA ALA A 129 6.34 6.44 12.41
C ALA A 129 4.83 6.71 12.29
N ILE A 130 4.36 7.87 12.73
CA ILE A 130 2.95 8.27 12.64
C ILE A 130 2.52 8.43 11.17
N PHE A 131 3.33 9.12 10.36
CA PHE A 131 3.05 9.29 8.94
C PHE A 131 3.13 7.97 8.16
N GLU A 132 4.03 7.06 8.54
CA GLU A 132 4.07 5.72 8.00
C GLU A 132 2.76 4.95 8.30
N LEU A 133 2.29 4.98 9.55
CA LEU A 133 1.03 4.33 9.94
C LEU A 133 -0.18 4.92 9.22
N ALA A 134 -0.24 6.24 9.08
CA ALA A 134 -1.28 6.90 8.30
C ALA A 134 -1.24 6.45 6.83
N GLY A 135 -0.04 6.41 6.23
CA GLY A 135 0.15 5.91 4.89
C GLY A 135 -0.29 4.44 4.72
N ASP A 136 0.01 3.59 5.69
CA ASP A 136 -0.40 2.18 5.71
C ASP A 136 -1.93 2.05 5.80
N TYR A 137 -2.57 2.85 6.66
CA TYR A 137 -4.03 2.88 6.79
C TYR A 137 -4.69 3.21 5.46
N PHE A 138 -4.30 4.32 4.82
CA PHE A 138 -4.89 4.72 3.54
C PHE A 138 -4.57 3.72 2.42
N CYS A 139 -3.38 3.11 2.44
CA CYS A 139 -3.04 2.01 1.52
C CYS A 139 -3.99 0.82 1.70
N SER A 140 -4.32 0.45 2.94
CA SER A 140 -5.23 -0.65 3.26
C SER A 140 -6.68 -0.38 2.81
N MET A 141 -7.04 0.89 2.66
CA MET A 141 -8.32 1.38 2.13
C MET A 141 -8.30 1.55 0.60
N ASN A 142 -7.19 1.20 -0.07
CA ASN A 142 -6.94 1.48 -1.49
C ASN A 142 -6.98 2.98 -1.86
N ASP A 143 -6.87 3.89 -0.89
CA ASP A 143 -6.68 5.33 -1.13
C ASP A 143 -5.17 5.59 -1.33
N PHE A 144 -4.68 5.17 -2.49
CA PHE A 144 -3.26 5.28 -2.84
C PHE A 144 -2.80 6.75 -2.90
N TYR A 145 -3.69 7.67 -3.25
CA TYR A 145 -3.36 9.10 -3.27
C TYR A 145 -3.04 9.62 -1.86
N LYS A 146 -3.94 9.43 -0.88
CA LYS A 146 -3.64 9.84 0.50
C LYS A 146 -2.47 9.07 1.08
N SER A 147 -2.37 7.78 0.78
CA SER A 147 -1.22 6.95 1.20
C SER A 147 0.11 7.56 0.73
N SER A 148 0.19 8.00 -0.53
CA SER A 148 1.39 8.65 -1.07
C SER A 148 1.72 9.95 -0.35
N ILE A 149 0.72 10.78 -0.02
CA ILE A 149 0.93 12.04 0.71
C ILE A 149 1.60 11.77 2.06
N TYR A 150 1.10 10.79 2.81
CA TYR A 150 1.65 10.49 4.14
C TYR A 150 3.04 9.87 4.07
N TYR A 151 3.29 8.96 3.14
CA TYR A 151 4.65 8.46 2.96
C TYR A 151 5.62 9.55 2.46
N GLU A 152 5.15 10.52 1.67
CA GLU A 152 5.95 11.69 1.29
C GLU A 152 6.23 12.63 2.47
N LYS A 153 5.24 12.85 3.36
CA LYS A 153 5.46 13.53 4.64
C LYS A 153 6.56 12.83 5.43
N ALA A 154 6.50 11.49 5.56
CA ALA A 154 7.54 10.71 6.22
C ALA A 154 8.91 10.86 5.51
N ARG A 155 8.95 10.72 4.18
CA ARG A 155 10.18 10.85 3.38
C ARG A 155 10.84 12.22 3.53
N SER A 156 10.06 13.30 3.63
CA SER A 156 10.59 14.66 3.75
C SER A 156 11.34 14.90 5.08
N LEU A 157 11.10 14.08 6.09
CA LEU A 157 11.78 14.15 7.39
C LEU A 157 13.07 13.32 7.46
N ILE A 158 13.33 12.48 6.46
CA ILE A 158 14.47 11.57 6.43
C ILE A 158 15.76 12.34 6.12
N ASN A 159 16.74 12.26 7.01
CA ASN A 159 18.09 12.82 6.83
C ASN A 159 19.13 11.72 6.59
N ILE A 160 20.39 12.10 6.35
CA ILE A 160 21.47 11.16 6.02
C ILE A 160 21.94 10.31 7.21
N ASP A 161 21.72 10.79 8.44
CA ASP A 161 22.19 10.17 9.67
C ASP A 161 21.21 9.13 10.25
N MET A 162 20.00 9.02 9.67
CA MET A 162 19.00 8.06 10.12
C MET A 162 19.38 6.62 9.75
N PRO A 163 19.15 5.64 10.65
CA PRO A 163 19.39 4.23 10.35
C PRO A 163 18.62 3.76 9.12
N THR A 164 19.30 3.04 8.23
CA THR A 164 18.78 2.48 6.98
C THR A 164 17.48 1.69 7.20
N ASP A 165 17.40 0.92 8.30
CA ASP A 165 16.25 0.08 8.65
C ASP A 165 14.94 0.86 8.83
N ASN A 166 15.02 2.12 9.25
CA ASN A 166 13.85 2.98 9.44
C ASN A 166 13.43 3.69 8.15
N VAL A 167 14.34 3.80 7.18
CA VAL A 167 14.18 4.66 6.01
C VAL A 167 13.78 3.88 4.76
N VAL A 168 14.46 2.77 4.51
CA VAL A 168 14.23 1.91 3.33
C VAL A 168 12.78 1.42 3.21
N PRO A 169 12.06 1.05 4.31
CA PRO A 169 10.66 0.68 4.23
C PRO A 169 9.75 1.76 3.63
N ILE A 170 10.02 3.05 3.91
CA ILE A 170 9.26 4.19 3.36
C ILE A 170 9.42 4.27 1.84
N PHE A 171 10.66 4.18 1.34
CA PHE A 171 10.95 4.17 -0.10
C PHE A 171 10.27 2.97 -0.78
N ARG A 172 10.31 1.79 -0.16
CA ARG A 172 9.64 0.59 -0.65
C ARG A 172 8.13 0.83 -0.79
N LYS A 173 7.50 1.37 0.26
CA LYS A 173 6.06 1.68 0.29
C LYS A 173 5.69 2.73 -0.77
N LEU A 174 6.46 3.80 -0.90
CA LEU A 174 6.28 4.81 -1.97
C LEU A 174 6.37 4.21 -3.37
N SER A 175 7.40 3.40 -3.64
CA SER A 175 7.56 2.78 -4.96
C SER A 175 6.34 1.97 -5.39
N MET A 176 5.72 1.26 -4.44
CA MET A 176 4.52 0.46 -4.66
C MET A 176 3.29 1.34 -4.88
N VAL A 177 3.09 2.35 -4.03
CA VAL A 177 1.93 3.24 -4.13
C VAL A 177 1.96 4.07 -5.42
N TYR A 178 3.13 4.57 -5.82
CA TYR A 178 3.28 5.27 -7.09
C TYR A 178 2.92 4.39 -8.30
N PHE A 179 3.31 3.12 -8.27
CA PHE A 179 2.91 2.17 -9.31
C PHE A 179 1.38 2.02 -9.39
N TYR A 180 0.70 1.86 -8.25
CA TYR A 180 -0.77 1.73 -8.23
C TYR A 180 -1.50 3.03 -8.61
N MET A 181 -0.89 4.19 -8.40
CA MET A 181 -1.42 5.47 -8.88
C MET A 181 -1.18 5.72 -10.38
N GLY A 182 -0.42 4.85 -11.06
CA GLY A 182 0.02 5.07 -12.44
C GLY A 182 1.12 6.12 -12.59
N GLN A 183 1.73 6.57 -11.49
CA GLN A 183 2.82 7.53 -11.43
C GLN A 183 4.16 6.80 -11.61
N TYR A 184 4.34 6.14 -12.76
CA TYR A 184 5.43 5.21 -13.00
C TYR A 184 6.81 5.87 -13.02
N ASP A 185 6.90 7.10 -13.51
CA ASP A 185 8.10 7.93 -13.49
C ASP A 185 8.58 8.24 -12.07
N TYR A 186 7.66 8.64 -11.17
CA TYR A 186 7.94 8.83 -9.75
C TYR A 186 8.34 7.53 -9.08
N GLY A 187 7.64 6.43 -9.39
CA GLY A 187 7.93 5.09 -8.87
C GLY A 187 9.33 4.61 -9.24
N ALA A 188 9.72 4.75 -10.52
CA ALA A 188 11.06 4.41 -11.00
C ALA A 188 12.12 5.27 -10.31
N LYS A 189 11.95 6.60 -10.29
CA LYS A 189 12.91 7.52 -9.64
C LYS A 189 13.08 7.23 -8.15
N CYS A 190 11.98 6.90 -7.45
CA CYS A 190 12.02 6.52 -6.05
C CYS A 190 12.89 5.26 -5.83
N CYS A 191 12.75 4.25 -6.68
CA CYS A 191 13.57 3.04 -6.63
C CYS A 191 15.05 3.33 -6.93
N GLU A 192 15.34 4.15 -7.96
CA GLU A 192 16.72 4.52 -8.30
C GLU A 192 17.41 5.24 -7.13
N VAL A 193 16.74 6.23 -6.52
CA VAL A 193 17.26 6.92 -5.35
C VAL A 193 17.54 5.94 -4.20
N ALA A 194 16.65 4.97 -3.96
CA ALA A 194 16.87 3.97 -2.92
C ALA A 194 18.09 3.07 -3.23
N LEU A 195 18.21 2.59 -4.48
CA LEU A 195 19.33 1.74 -4.92
C LEU A 195 20.68 2.47 -4.89
N GLU A 196 20.71 3.77 -5.21
CA GLU A 196 21.93 4.58 -5.18
C GLU A 196 22.33 4.96 -3.76
N ARG A 197 21.36 5.33 -2.92
CA ARG A 197 21.61 5.82 -1.56
C ARG A 197 21.91 4.70 -0.57
N PHE A 198 21.23 3.56 -0.68
CA PHE A 198 21.32 2.45 0.28
C PHE A 198 21.99 1.23 -0.37
N TYR A 199 23.19 1.41 -0.92
CA TYR A 199 23.89 0.39 -1.70
C TYR A 199 24.26 -0.87 -0.91
N ASP A 200 24.29 -0.79 0.42
CA ASP A 200 24.57 -1.87 1.38
C ASP A 200 23.31 -2.42 2.07
N MET A 201 22.11 -2.08 1.57
CA MET A 201 20.85 -2.61 2.11
C MET A 201 20.72 -4.13 1.92
N ASP A 202 19.87 -4.75 2.73
CA ASP A 202 19.54 -6.17 2.63
C ASP A 202 19.11 -6.55 1.19
N ASP A 203 19.63 -7.69 0.70
CA ASP A 203 19.42 -8.21 -0.66
C ASP A 203 17.93 -8.30 -1.03
N LYS A 204 17.04 -8.53 -0.06
CA LYS A 204 15.59 -8.55 -0.27
C LYS A 204 15.08 -7.19 -0.73
N TYR A 205 15.54 -6.10 -0.14
CA TYR A 205 15.14 -4.75 -0.56
C TYR A 205 15.74 -4.37 -1.91
N THR A 206 17.02 -4.70 -2.14
CA THR A 206 17.66 -4.55 -3.46
C THR A 206 16.85 -5.27 -4.54
N CYS A 207 16.42 -6.51 -4.27
CA CYS A 207 15.57 -7.26 -5.19
C CYS A 207 14.23 -6.57 -5.46
N ILE A 208 13.58 -6.04 -4.41
CA ILE A 208 12.29 -5.35 -4.53
C ILE A 208 12.42 -4.08 -5.37
N PHE A 209 13.43 -3.25 -5.14
CA PHE A 209 13.59 -2.00 -5.91
C PHE A 209 13.98 -2.26 -7.37
N LEU A 210 14.83 -3.25 -7.65
CA LEU A 210 15.12 -3.66 -9.03
C LEU A 210 13.86 -4.17 -9.74
N PHE A 211 13.02 -4.94 -9.05
CA PHE A 211 11.77 -5.44 -9.62
C PHE A 211 10.76 -4.31 -9.84
N ASN A 212 10.48 -3.49 -8.82
CA ASN A 212 9.53 -2.39 -8.91
C ASN A 212 9.92 -1.35 -9.96
N SER A 213 11.20 -0.96 -10.03
CA SER A 213 11.70 -0.07 -11.09
C SER A 213 11.51 -0.69 -12.47
N SER A 214 11.78 -2.01 -12.63
CA SER A 214 11.55 -2.69 -13.91
C SER A 214 10.08 -2.67 -14.33
N LEU A 215 9.14 -2.89 -13.41
CA LEU A 215 7.71 -2.80 -13.69
C LEU A 215 7.30 -1.38 -14.08
N CYS A 216 7.84 -0.35 -13.42
CA CYS A 216 7.61 1.04 -13.79
C CYS A 216 8.13 1.34 -15.20
N TYR A 217 9.36 0.91 -15.53
CA TYR A 217 9.93 1.09 -16.87
C TYR A 217 9.13 0.34 -17.95
N ILE A 218 8.60 -0.86 -17.66
CA ILE A 218 7.70 -1.57 -18.59
C ILE A 218 6.45 -0.73 -18.87
N LYS A 219 5.85 -0.14 -17.84
CA LYS A 219 4.65 0.71 -17.99
C LYS A 219 4.92 2.03 -18.71
N LEU A 220 6.16 2.52 -18.65
CA LEU A 220 6.65 3.66 -19.43
C LEU A 220 7.12 3.27 -20.84
N GLU A 221 7.00 1.99 -21.22
CA GLU A 221 7.49 1.43 -22.48
C GLU A 221 9.01 1.57 -22.68
N GLU A 222 9.76 1.81 -21.60
CA GLU A 222 11.23 1.90 -21.59
C GLU A 222 11.87 0.50 -21.44
N TYR A 223 11.54 -0.41 -22.35
CA TYR A 223 11.86 -1.85 -22.25
C TYR A 223 13.35 -2.16 -22.07
N TYR A 224 14.26 -1.37 -22.67
CA TYR A 224 15.70 -1.55 -22.48
C TYR A 224 16.16 -1.26 -21.05
N LYS A 225 15.58 -0.24 -20.38
CA LYS A 225 15.89 0.06 -18.98
C LYS A 225 15.32 -1.03 -18.07
N ALA A 226 14.10 -1.49 -18.34
CA ALA A 226 13.49 -2.62 -17.65
C ALA A 226 14.36 -3.88 -17.75
N LEU A 227 14.79 -4.26 -18.96
CA LEU A 227 15.67 -5.41 -19.18
C LEU A 227 16.99 -5.29 -18.41
N LYS A 228 17.62 -4.10 -18.38
CA LYS A 228 18.85 -3.89 -17.61
C LYS A 228 18.65 -4.19 -16.12
N LYS A 229 17.52 -3.73 -15.55
CA LYS A 229 17.17 -3.98 -14.14
C LYS A 229 16.87 -5.46 -13.89
N LEU A 230 16.07 -6.09 -14.76
CA LEU A 230 15.73 -7.52 -14.66
C LEU A 230 16.95 -8.43 -14.80
N CYS A 231 17.87 -8.17 -15.73
CA CYS A 231 19.12 -8.92 -15.87
C CYS A 231 20.05 -8.76 -14.67
N THR A 232 19.97 -7.63 -13.97
CA THR A 232 20.71 -7.44 -12.70
C THR A 232 20.06 -8.25 -11.59
N LEU A 233 18.73 -8.19 -11.49
CA LEU A 233 17.93 -8.92 -10.50
C LEU A 233 18.06 -10.44 -10.64
N GLU A 234 18.01 -10.95 -11.87
CA GLU A 234 18.10 -12.38 -12.18
C GLU A 234 19.34 -13.06 -11.55
N LYS A 235 20.47 -12.35 -11.50
CA LYS A 235 21.74 -12.86 -10.95
C LYS A 235 21.69 -13.15 -9.45
N VAL A 236 20.76 -12.50 -8.73
CA VAL A 236 20.65 -12.60 -7.26
C VAL A 236 19.34 -13.26 -6.82
N ILE A 237 18.24 -13.02 -7.53
CA ILE A 237 16.89 -13.43 -7.11
C ILE A 237 16.75 -14.94 -6.98
N LYS A 238 17.45 -15.74 -7.79
CA LYS A 238 17.38 -17.21 -7.70
C LYS A 238 17.84 -17.73 -6.34
N LYS A 239 18.83 -17.06 -5.72
CA LYS A 239 19.34 -17.40 -4.38
C LYS A 239 18.38 -16.96 -3.27
N VAL A 240 17.61 -15.90 -3.52
CA VAL A 240 16.69 -15.30 -2.55
C VAL A 240 15.32 -16.00 -2.58
N ASN A 241 14.78 -16.24 -3.78
CA ASN A 241 13.46 -16.83 -3.98
C ASN A 241 13.28 -17.40 -5.39
N GLU A 242 13.27 -18.72 -5.50
CA GLU A 242 13.13 -19.44 -6.79
C GLU A 242 11.78 -19.17 -7.48
N LYS A 243 10.67 -19.05 -6.74
CA LYS A 243 9.37 -18.74 -7.36
C LYS A 243 9.34 -17.35 -8.00
N LYS A 244 10.00 -16.37 -7.37
CA LYS A 244 10.14 -15.01 -7.91
C LYS A 244 11.14 -14.95 -9.07
N TYR A 245 12.08 -15.87 -9.15
CA TYR A 245 12.98 -15.97 -10.30
C TYR A 245 12.21 -16.18 -11.60
N TYR A 246 11.21 -17.07 -11.61
CA TYR A 246 10.37 -17.28 -12.79
C TYR A 246 9.53 -16.05 -13.17
N GLU A 247 9.06 -15.30 -12.17
CA GLU A 247 8.36 -14.03 -12.41
C GLU A 247 9.28 -13.01 -13.10
N VAL A 248 10.54 -12.89 -12.67
CA VAL A 248 11.55 -12.03 -13.30
C VAL A 248 11.81 -12.45 -14.75
N LEU A 249 11.94 -13.75 -15.01
CA LEU A 249 12.11 -14.27 -16.37
C LEU A 249 10.91 -13.95 -17.25
N LEU A 250 9.68 -14.09 -16.73
CA LEU A 250 8.47 -13.74 -17.48
C LEU A 250 8.40 -12.25 -17.81
N GLN A 251 8.82 -11.36 -16.91
CA GLN A 251 8.92 -9.93 -17.22
C GLN A 251 9.97 -9.64 -18.30
N LYS A 252 11.10 -10.39 -18.33
CA LYS A 252 12.08 -10.29 -19.42
C LYS A 252 11.48 -10.75 -20.74
N ALA A 253 10.77 -11.87 -20.75
CA ALA A 253 10.09 -12.39 -21.94
C ALA A 253 9.09 -11.36 -22.49
N ALA A 254 8.27 -10.75 -21.62
CA ALA A 254 7.35 -9.68 -21.99
C ALA A 254 8.08 -8.45 -22.58
N CYS A 255 9.23 -8.05 -22.02
CA CYS A 255 10.04 -6.98 -22.61
C CYS A 255 10.58 -7.35 -24.00
N PHE A 256 11.06 -8.58 -24.20
CA PHE A 256 11.50 -9.04 -25.51
C PHE A 256 10.36 -9.11 -26.52
N GLU A 257 9.17 -9.56 -26.10
CA GLU A 257 7.97 -9.54 -26.93
C GLU A 257 7.61 -8.11 -27.36
N ALA A 258 7.58 -7.15 -26.44
CA ALA A 258 7.29 -5.75 -26.76
C ALA A 258 8.32 -5.14 -27.73
N LEU A 259 9.59 -5.58 -27.64
CA LEU A 259 10.66 -5.26 -28.58
C LEU A 259 10.62 -6.10 -29.87
N LYS A 260 9.56 -6.89 -30.09
CA LYS A 260 9.36 -7.81 -31.24
C LYS A 260 10.45 -8.87 -31.38
N ASN A 261 11.22 -9.14 -30.33
CA ASN A 261 12.19 -10.21 -30.26
C ASN A 261 11.52 -11.49 -29.75
N TYR A 262 10.59 -12.03 -30.55
CA TYR A 262 9.78 -13.17 -30.18
C TYR A 262 10.61 -14.44 -29.93
N GLY A 263 11.73 -14.62 -30.64
CA GLY A 263 12.63 -15.76 -30.44
C GLY A 263 13.18 -15.82 -29.01
N ARG A 264 13.75 -14.72 -28.51
CA ARG A 264 14.24 -14.68 -27.12
C ARG A 264 13.14 -14.83 -26.08
N SER A 265 11.95 -14.27 -26.35
CA SER A 265 10.80 -14.44 -25.47
C SER A 265 10.39 -15.92 -25.39
N LEU A 266 10.36 -16.60 -26.53
CA LEU A 266 10.06 -18.03 -26.65
C LEU A 266 11.10 -18.90 -25.92
N ASP A 267 12.39 -18.60 -26.11
CA ASP A 267 13.49 -19.31 -25.44
C ASP A 267 13.34 -19.26 -23.92
N ILE A 268 13.03 -18.08 -23.37
CA ILE A 268 12.81 -17.90 -21.92
C ILE A 268 11.58 -18.70 -21.45
N CYS A 269 10.46 -18.62 -22.16
CA CYS A 269 9.27 -19.39 -21.78
C CYS A 269 9.56 -20.90 -21.76
N ASN A 270 10.27 -21.41 -22.78
CA ASN A 270 10.65 -22.82 -22.85
C ASN A 270 11.66 -23.23 -21.77
N GLU A 271 12.62 -22.36 -21.43
CA GLU A 271 13.55 -22.57 -20.33
C GLU A 271 12.78 -22.78 -19.02
N ILE A 272 11.81 -21.91 -18.71
CA ILE A 272 11.01 -22.05 -17.49
C ILE A 272 10.18 -23.35 -17.52
N LEU A 273 9.54 -23.67 -18.64
CA LEU A 273 8.73 -24.89 -18.78
C LEU A 273 9.55 -26.18 -18.60
N SER A 274 10.86 -26.14 -18.88
CA SER A 274 11.73 -27.32 -18.74
C SER A 274 12.04 -27.69 -17.28
N VAL A 275 11.84 -26.77 -16.34
CA VAL A 275 12.19 -26.95 -14.93
C VAL A 275 10.98 -26.91 -13.98
N ILE A 276 9.89 -26.28 -14.40
CA ILE A 276 8.71 -26.11 -13.54
C ILE A 276 7.81 -27.35 -13.59
N ASP A 277 7.27 -27.77 -12.44
CA ASP A 277 6.32 -28.89 -12.40
C ASP A 277 5.03 -28.53 -13.14
N GLU A 278 4.59 -29.39 -14.07
CA GLU A 278 3.35 -29.24 -14.83
C GLU A 278 2.11 -29.41 -13.94
N LYS A 279 2.17 -30.29 -12.93
CA LYS A 279 0.95 -30.70 -12.21
C LYS A 279 0.48 -29.64 -11.23
N ALA A 280 -0.74 -29.15 -11.47
CA ALA A 280 -1.44 -28.19 -10.61
C ALA A 280 -0.61 -26.95 -10.26
N ASN A 281 0.25 -26.51 -11.20
CA ASN A 281 1.11 -25.36 -11.01
C ASN A 281 0.56 -24.13 -11.74
N GLU A 282 0.23 -23.12 -10.95
CA GLU A 282 -0.37 -21.87 -11.42
C GLU A 282 0.60 -21.10 -12.34
N GLN A 283 1.90 -21.13 -12.03
CA GLN A 283 2.93 -20.48 -12.84
C GLN A 283 3.08 -21.18 -14.19
N TYR A 284 2.98 -22.52 -14.24
CA TYR A 284 3.00 -23.28 -15.48
C TYR A 284 1.87 -22.83 -16.43
N LEU A 285 0.65 -22.68 -15.91
CA LEU A 285 -0.48 -22.19 -16.70
C LEU A 285 -0.28 -20.77 -17.25
N MET A 286 0.26 -19.86 -16.45
CA MET A 286 0.57 -18.51 -16.93
C MET A 286 1.57 -18.53 -18.08
N ILE A 287 2.60 -19.38 -18.00
CA ILE A 287 3.60 -19.51 -19.06
C ILE A 287 2.97 -20.08 -20.33
N LEU A 288 2.10 -21.10 -20.22
CA LEU A 288 1.39 -21.65 -21.38
C LEU A 288 0.50 -20.61 -22.06
N ILE A 289 -0.19 -19.75 -21.29
CA ILE A 289 -1.00 -18.67 -21.85
C ILE A 289 -0.13 -17.67 -22.62
N ASN A 290 0.99 -17.24 -22.04
CA ASN A 290 1.94 -16.33 -22.72
C ASN A 290 2.52 -16.98 -23.98
N LEU A 291 2.83 -18.28 -23.93
CA LEU A 291 3.33 -19.04 -25.06
C LEU A 291 2.31 -19.11 -26.21
N ALA A 292 1.03 -19.30 -25.89
CA ALA A 292 -0.03 -19.26 -26.90
C ALA A 292 -0.12 -17.87 -27.57
N GLN A 293 -0.02 -16.79 -26.80
CA GLN A 293 0.02 -15.41 -27.33
C GLN A 293 1.23 -15.21 -28.25
N LEU A 294 2.42 -15.66 -27.84
CA LEU A 294 3.64 -15.58 -28.65
C LEU A 294 3.51 -16.32 -29.98
N TYR A 295 2.95 -17.53 -29.99
CA TYR A 295 2.71 -18.28 -31.22
C TYR A 295 1.73 -17.56 -32.16
N ILE A 296 0.72 -16.86 -31.62
CA ILE A 296 -0.16 -16.00 -32.42
C ILE A 296 0.64 -14.86 -33.07
N LYS A 297 1.50 -14.18 -32.31
CA LYS A 297 2.35 -13.09 -32.85
C LYS A 297 3.34 -13.60 -33.92
N LEU A 298 3.80 -14.84 -33.80
CA LEU A 298 4.61 -15.54 -34.81
C LEU A 298 3.80 -16.07 -36.01
N SER A 299 2.49 -15.82 -36.05
CA SER A 299 1.58 -16.36 -37.07
C SER A 299 1.45 -17.90 -37.08
N GLU A 300 1.88 -18.57 -36.01
CA GLU A 300 1.79 -20.02 -35.83
C GLU A 300 0.50 -20.42 -35.08
N LYS A 301 -0.66 -20.09 -35.67
CA LYS A 301 -1.96 -20.25 -35.03
C LYS A 301 -2.28 -21.69 -34.59
N GLU A 302 -1.85 -22.70 -35.34
CA GLU A 302 -2.09 -24.10 -34.97
C GLU A 302 -1.34 -24.50 -33.70
N LYS A 303 -0.06 -24.09 -33.56
CA LYS A 303 0.68 -24.30 -32.30
C LYS A 303 0.03 -23.57 -31.14
N ALA A 304 -0.45 -22.34 -31.34
CA ALA A 304 -1.21 -21.63 -30.32
C ALA A 304 -2.46 -22.40 -29.87
N ARG A 305 -3.21 -23.01 -30.80
CA ARG A 305 -4.37 -23.86 -30.50
C ARG A 305 -3.97 -25.13 -29.73
N GLU A 306 -2.86 -25.77 -30.08
CA GLU A 306 -2.32 -26.93 -29.36
C GLU A 306 -1.93 -26.59 -27.92
N ILE A 307 -1.21 -25.48 -27.72
CA ILE A 307 -0.86 -24.97 -26.39
C ILE A 307 -2.13 -24.67 -25.59
N LEU A 308 -3.11 -24.00 -26.18
CA LEU A 308 -4.36 -23.66 -25.50
C LEU A 308 -5.16 -24.91 -25.07
N LYS A 309 -5.12 -25.98 -25.87
CA LYS A 309 -5.70 -27.28 -25.50
C LYS A 309 -4.98 -27.88 -24.28
N SER A 310 -3.64 -27.79 -24.24
CA SER A 310 -2.85 -28.21 -23.08
C SER A 310 -3.15 -27.36 -21.84
N THR A 311 -3.25 -26.03 -22.00
CA THR A 311 -3.63 -25.09 -20.94
C THR A 311 -4.97 -25.46 -20.33
N LEU A 312 -5.99 -25.73 -21.15
CA LEU A 312 -7.32 -26.11 -20.66
C LEU A 312 -7.34 -27.46 -19.93
N LYS A 313 -6.55 -28.44 -20.39
CA LYS A 313 -6.38 -29.72 -19.70
C LYS A 313 -5.77 -29.53 -18.30
N ASN A 314 -4.73 -28.70 -18.21
CA ASN A 314 -4.07 -28.41 -16.93
C ASN A 314 -4.94 -27.54 -16.01
N LEU A 315 -5.71 -26.59 -16.57
CA LEU A 315 -6.64 -25.75 -15.84
C LEU A 315 -7.74 -26.58 -15.15
N ALA A 316 -8.16 -27.71 -15.75
CA ALA A 316 -9.14 -28.61 -15.15
C ALA A 316 -8.65 -29.25 -13.83
N ASN A 317 -7.34 -29.30 -13.60
CA ASN A 317 -6.72 -29.82 -12.37
C ASN A 317 -6.51 -28.74 -11.29
N ILE A 318 -6.76 -27.46 -11.61
CA ILE A 318 -6.67 -26.37 -10.65
C ILE A 318 -7.94 -26.30 -9.81
N SER A 319 -7.76 -26.04 -8.51
CA SER A 319 -8.88 -25.84 -7.58
C SER A 319 -9.80 -24.70 -8.06
N LYS A 320 -11.12 -24.92 -8.01
CA LYS A 320 -12.12 -23.86 -8.25
C LYS A 320 -12.11 -22.76 -7.18
N GLU A 321 -11.39 -22.98 -6.08
CA GLU A 321 -11.17 -21.99 -5.03
C GLU A 321 -9.93 -21.14 -5.27
N PHE A 322 -9.15 -21.46 -6.31
CA PHE A 322 -7.94 -20.74 -6.64
C PHE A 322 -8.24 -19.29 -6.99
N LYS A 323 -7.61 -18.38 -6.24
CA LYS A 323 -7.91 -16.95 -6.30
C LYS A 323 -7.55 -16.32 -7.64
N LEU A 324 -6.51 -16.76 -8.35
CA LEU A 324 -6.16 -16.19 -9.68
C LEU A 324 -6.87 -16.88 -10.85
N LEU A 325 -7.78 -17.82 -10.58
CA LEU A 325 -8.59 -18.47 -11.60
C LEU A 325 -9.38 -17.50 -12.50
N PRO A 326 -9.97 -16.39 -12.00
CA PRO A 326 -10.61 -15.39 -12.85
C PRO A 326 -9.66 -14.79 -13.90
N ASN A 327 -8.42 -14.45 -13.50
CA ASN A 327 -7.41 -13.89 -14.40
C ASN A 327 -7.00 -14.89 -15.49
N MET A 328 -6.87 -16.17 -15.14
CA MET A 328 -6.55 -17.22 -16.12
C MET A 328 -7.63 -17.34 -17.20
N TYR A 329 -8.90 -17.36 -16.80
CA TYR A 329 -10.01 -17.39 -17.77
C TYR A 329 -10.05 -16.13 -18.64
N PHE A 330 -9.78 -14.96 -18.06
CA PHE A 330 -9.73 -13.70 -18.80
C PHE A 330 -8.62 -13.71 -19.87
N GLU A 331 -7.41 -14.14 -19.52
CA GLU A 331 -6.31 -14.20 -20.48
C GLU A 331 -6.52 -15.29 -21.54
N ILE A 332 -7.08 -16.45 -21.19
CA ILE A 332 -7.49 -17.48 -22.16
C ILE A 332 -8.54 -16.93 -23.15
N ALA A 333 -9.51 -16.14 -22.67
CA ALA A 333 -10.51 -15.51 -23.51
C ALA A 333 -9.87 -14.54 -24.51
N LYS A 334 -8.89 -13.74 -24.08
CA LYS A 334 -8.11 -12.86 -24.97
C LYS A 334 -7.37 -13.66 -26.04
N VAL A 335 -6.75 -14.79 -25.70
CA VAL A 335 -6.10 -15.68 -26.68
C VAL A 335 -7.09 -16.19 -27.72
N TYR A 336 -8.26 -16.69 -27.30
CA TYR A 336 -9.31 -17.14 -28.23
C TYR A 336 -9.81 -16.00 -29.13
N ARG A 337 -9.97 -14.80 -28.56
CA ARG A 337 -10.35 -13.60 -29.34
C ARG A 337 -9.31 -13.26 -30.40
N GLU A 338 -8.02 -13.31 -30.07
CA GLU A 338 -6.93 -13.11 -31.05
C GLU A 338 -6.89 -14.21 -32.12
N LEU A 339 -7.30 -15.44 -31.77
CA LEU A 339 -7.50 -16.54 -32.72
C LEU A 339 -8.80 -16.43 -33.54
N SER A 340 -9.60 -15.39 -33.32
CA SER A 340 -10.92 -15.18 -33.93
C SER A 340 -11.97 -16.25 -33.60
N ASP A 341 -11.77 -17.01 -32.51
CA ASP A 341 -12.72 -17.99 -31.98
C ASP A 341 -13.61 -17.29 -30.93
N LEU A 342 -14.56 -16.49 -31.43
CA LEU A 342 -15.35 -15.57 -30.60
C LEU A 342 -16.29 -16.28 -29.63
N GLU A 343 -16.82 -17.45 -30.01
CA GLU A 343 -17.68 -18.26 -29.14
C GLU A 343 -16.93 -18.71 -27.88
N LYS A 344 -15.71 -19.25 -28.03
CA LYS A 344 -14.90 -19.64 -26.87
C LYS A 344 -14.35 -18.45 -26.11
N ALA A 345 -14.04 -17.35 -26.80
CA ALA A 345 -13.66 -16.11 -26.12
C ALA A 345 -14.79 -15.67 -25.17
N GLU A 346 -16.03 -15.62 -25.65
CA GLU A 346 -17.21 -15.30 -24.84
C GLU A 346 -17.38 -16.26 -23.67
N GLU A 347 -17.32 -17.58 -23.92
CA GLU A 347 -17.44 -18.60 -22.87
C GLU A 347 -16.46 -18.35 -21.72
N HIS A 348 -15.20 -18.07 -22.06
CA HIS A 348 -14.16 -17.84 -21.07
C HIS A 348 -14.25 -16.45 -20.41
N TYR A 349 -14.66 -15.40 -21.11
CA TYR A 349 -14.97 -14.11 -20.50
C TYR A 349 -16.11 -14.23 -19.48
N LEU A 350 -17.18 -14.95 -19.79
CA LEU A 350 -18.30 -15.16 -18.88
C LEU A 350 -17.90 -16.01 -17.66
N LYS A 351 -17.03 -17.02 -17.84
CA LYS A 351 -16.41 -17.75 -16.71
C LYS A 351 -15.57 -16.80 -15.84
N ALA A 352 -14.73 -15.97 -16.45
CA ALA A 352 -13.93 -14.98 -15.74
C ALA A 352 -14.83 -14.01 -14.95
N LEU A 353 -15.92 -13.53 -15.55
CA LEU A 353 -16.90 -12.63 -14.93
C LEU A 353 -17.56 -13.28 -13.71
N LYS A 354 -18.02 -14.53 -13.86
CA LYS A 354 -18.64 -15.31 -12.77
C LYS A 354 -17.71 -15.45 -11.57
N TYR A 355 -16.46 -15.86 -11.77
CA TYR A 355 -15.51 -16.02 -10.67
C TYR A 355 -15.06 -14.66 -10.11
N SER A 356 -14.90 -13.62 -10.94
CA SER A 356 -14.56 -12.27 -10.48
C SER A 356 -15.63 -11.71 -9.55
N LYS A 357 -16.92 -11.94 -9.86
CA LYS A 357 -18.03 -11.57 -8.95
C LYS A 357 -18.00 -12.34 -7.64
N LYS A 358 -17.68 -13.64 -7.67
CA LYS A 358 -17.55 -14.47 -6.45
C LYS A 358 -16.49 -13.93 -5.49
N TYR A 359 -15.37 -13.43 -6.02
CA TYR A 359 -14.25 -12.91 -5.22
C TYR A 359 -14.26 -11.39 -5.06
N SER A 360 -15.29 -10.69 -5.57
CA SER A 360 -15.38 -9.23 -5.57
C SER A 360 -14.16 -8.53 -6.21
N TYR A 361 -13.61 -9.11 -7.28
CA TYR A 361 -12.49 -8.56 -8.05
C TYR A 361 -12.97 -7.50 -9.03
N TYR A 362 -13.42 -6.40 -8.45
CA TYR A 362 -14.07 -5.30 -9.12
C TYR A 362 -13.26 -4.65 -10.26
N PHE A 363 -11.93 -4.65 -10.17
CA PHE A 363 -11.06 -4.15 -11.24
C PHE A 363 -11.11 -5.07 -12.47
N LEU A 364 -11.06 -6.39 -12.25
CA LEU A 364 -11.09 -7.38 -13.34
C LEU A 364 -12.47 -7.45 -13.98
N ILE A 365 -13.55 -7.25 -13.20
CA ILE A 365 -14.90 -7.12 -13.75
C ILE A 365 -14.93 -5.97 -14.76
N ASP A 366 -14.33 -4.80 -14.45
CA ASP A 366 -14.31 -3.66 -15.37
C ASP A 366 -13.63 -4.03 -16.70
N ASP A 367 -12.46 -4.68 -16.63
CA ASP A 367 -11.71 -5.12 -17.82
C ASP A 367 -12.49 -6.14 -18.66
N ILE A 368 -13.15 -7.11 -18.01
CA ILE A 368 -13.99 -8.10 -18.69
C ILE A 368 -15.17 -7.43 -19.41
N LEU A 369 -15.85 -6.49 -18.75
CA LEU A 369 -16.99 -5.79 -19.36
C LEU A 369 -16.53 -4.96 -20.58
N LEU A 370 -15.38 -4.29 -20.51
CA LEU A 370 -14.83 -3.56 -21.65
C LEU A 370 -14.57 -4.49 -22.85
N ASP A 371 -13.96 -5.64 -22.61
CA ASP A 371 -13.67 -6.63 -23.67
C ASP A 371 -14.95 -7.25 -24.26
N LEU A 372 -15.97 -7.52 -23.43
CA LEU A 372 -17.28 -7.99 -23.87
C LEU A 372 -18.03 -6.94 -24.69
N ILE A 373 -18.00 -5.67 -24.27
CA ILE A 373 -18.60 -4.56 -25.05
C ILE A 373 -17.95 -4.50 -26.43
N ASP A 374 -16.62 -4.53 -26.51
CA ASP A 374 -15.92 -4.46 -27.79
C ASP A 374 -16.26 -5.65 -28.70
N MET A 375 -16.47 -6.83 -28.13
CA MET A 375 -16.86 -8.03 -28.87
C MET A 375 -18.32 -7.95 -29.36
N TYR A 376 -19.27 -7.66 -28.47
CA TYR A 376 -20.69 -7.56 -28.81
C TYR A 376 -21.01 -6.39 -29.73
N ALA A 377 -20.27 -5.27 -29.60
CA ALA A 377 -20.41 -4.15 -30.52
C ALA A 377 -20.02 -4.56 -31.96
N LYS A 378 -18.94 -5.34 -32.13
CA LYS A 378 -18.51 -5.85 -33.44
C LYS A 378 -19.48 -6.87 -34.04
N GLN A 379 -20.06 -7.73 -33.21
CA GLN A 379 -21.03 -8.74 -33.63
C GLN A 379 -22.45 -8.19 -33.76
N ASN A 380 -22.69 -6.95 -33.32
CA ASN A 380 -24.00 -6.31 -33.29
C ASN A 380 -25.03 -7.02 -32.38
N GLU A 381 -24.57 -7.55 -31.24
CA GLU A 381 -25.34 -8.35 -30.28
C GLU A 381 -26.08 -7.47 -29.26
N ASN A 382 -27.26 -6.96 -29.65
CA ASN A 382 -28.03 -6.02 -28.81
C ASN A 382 -28.45 -6.60 -27.45
N SER A 383 -28.92 -7.86 -27.43
CA SER A 383 -29.39 -8.49 -26.19
C SER A 383 -28.26 -8.64 -25.18
N LYS A 384 -27.10 -9.13 -25.63
CA LYS A 384 -25.93 -9.32 -24.76
C LYS A 384 -25.33 -7.99 -24.30
N MET A 385 -25.43 -6.95 -25.13
CA MET A 385 -25.03 -5.60 -24.71
C MET A 385 -25.93 -5.07 -23.59
N ALA A 386 -27.25 -5.35 -23.63
CA ALA A 386 -28.16 -4.99 -22.55
C ALA A 386 -27.80 -5.70 -21.23
N ASP A 387 -27.37 -6.96 -21.28
CA ASP A 387 -26.86 -7.67 -20.10
C ASP A 387 -25.61 -6.99 -19.54
N VAL A 388 -24.68 -6.55 -20.39
CA VAL A 388 -23.49 -5.80 -19.96
C VAL A 388 -23.87 -4.43 -19.36
N LYS A 389 -24.87 -3.72 -19.92
CA LYS A 389 -25.41 -2.47 -19.34
C LYS A 389 -25.93 -2.71 -17.92
N ASN A 390 -26.68 -3.78 -17.70
CA ASN A 390 -27.21 -4.14 -16.38
C ASN A 390 -26.08 -4.47 -15.39
N GLU A 391 -25.05 -5.19 -15.82
CA GLU A 391 -23.87 -5.47 -14.99
C GLU A 391 -23.10 -4.21 -14.62
N PHE A 392 -22.98 -3.25 -15.55
CA PHE A 392 -22.41 -1.94 -15.28
C PHE A 392 -23.17 -1.19 -14.17
N PHE A 393 -24.51 -1.22 -14.17
CA PHE A 393 -25.32 -0.61 -13.10
C PHE A 393 -25.09 -1.29 -11.75
N ILE A 394 -25.18 -2.63 -11.69
CA ILE A 394 -24.95 -3.39 -10.46
C ILE A 394 -23.57 -3.10 -9.88
N LEU A 395 -22.56 -3.06 -10.74
CA LEU A 395 -21.17 -2.81 -10.34
C LEU A 395 -20.97 -1.39 -9.83
N SER A 396 -21.53 -0.40 -10.50
CA SER A 396 -21.43 1.01 -10.12
C SER A 396 -22.12 1.28 -8.79
N SER A 397 -23.29 0.70 -8.55
CA SER A 397 -23.98 0.80 -7.25
C SER A 397 -23.21 0.14 -6.11
N LYS A 398 -22.56 -1.01 -6.36
CA LYS A 398 -21.74 -1.69 -5.33
C LYS A 398 -20.47 -0.90 -4.98
N LYS A 399 -19.91 -0.19 -5.94
CA LYS A 399 -18.69 0.63 -5.77
C LYS A 399 -18.97 2.04 -5.24
N ASP A 400 -20.23 2.46 -5.27
CA ASP A 400 -20.63 3.86 -5.14
C ASP A 400 -19.80 4.79 -6.04
N LYS A 401 -19.49 4.31 -7.26
CA LYS A 401 -18.60 4.99 -8.21
C LYS A 401 -18.83 4.49 -9.63
N ILE A 402 -18.84 5.44 -10.57
CA ILE A 402 -18.99 5.16 -12.00
C ILE A 402 -17.63 4.89 -12.65
N ASN A 403 -17.54 3.83 -13.46
CA ASN A 403 -16.43 3.66 -14.41
C ASN A 403 -16.77 4.36 -15.74
N PHE A 404 -16.20 5.55 -15.94
CA PHE A 404 -16.46 6.37 -17.12
C PHE A 404 -16.08 5.69 -18.44
N LYS A 405 -15.06 4.82 -18.47
CA LYS A 405 -14.66 4.13 -19.71
C LYS A 405 -15.76 3.18 -20.19
N ILE A 406 -16.35 2.40 -19.28
CA ILE A 406 -17.46 1.49 -19.59
C ILE A 406 -18.68 2.29 -20.02
N MET A 407 -19.05 3.32 -19.24
CA MET A 407 -20.18 4.20 -19.53
C MET A 407 -20.09 4.80 -20.94
N PHE A 408 -18.94 5.36 -21.33
CA PHE A 408 -18.78 5.94 -22.66
C PHE A 408 -18.85 4.91 -23.79
N LYS A 409 -18.35 3.69 -23.59
CA LYS A 409 -18.48 2.63 -24.61
C LYS A 409 -19.93 2.18 -24.79
N LEU A 410 -20.68 2.04 -23.69
CA LEU A 410 -22.10 1.73 -23.74
C LEU A 410 -22.89 2.85 -24.44
N ILE A 411 -22.66 4.11 -24.05
CA ILE A 411 -23.26 5.28 -24.70
C ILE A 411 -22.94 5.27 -26.20
N ARG A 412 -21.68 5.02 -26.58
CA ARG A 412 -21.29 4.97 -27.99
C ARG A 412 -22.07 3.90 -28.77
N PHE A 413 -22.19 2.70 -28.22
CA PHE A 413 -22.96 1.62 -28.85
C PHE A 413 -24.44 2.00 -29.04
N TYR A 414 -25.10 2.53 -28.00
CA TYR A 414 -26.51 2.87 -28.08
C TYR A 414 -26.79 4.12 -28.93
N LEU A 415 -25.85 5.07 -29.01
CA LEU A 415 -25.90 6.17 -29.97
C LEU A 415 -25.86 5.67 -31.41
N ASP A 416 -24.95 4.73 -31.72
CA ASP A 416 -24.85 4.13 -33.05
C ASP A 416 -26.14 3.36 -33.43
N LYS A 417 -26.93 2.93 -32.44
CA LYS A 417 -28.24 2.31 -32.59
C LYS A 417 -29.43 3.26 -32.56
N ARG A 418 -29.22 4.51 -32.16
CA ARG A 418 -30.29 5.48 -31.85
C ARG A 418 -31.29 4.92 -30.82
N ASP A 419 -30.81 4.11 -29.87
CA ASP A 419 -31.61 3.59 -28.77
C ASP A 419 -31.67 4.63 -27.66
N ILE A 420 -32.62 5.55 -27.78
CA ILE A 420 -32.79 6.69 -26.86
C ILE A 420 -33.11 6.19 -25.45
N ASN A 421 -33.94 5.14 -25.31
CA ASN A 421 -34.33 4.61 -24.00
C ASN A 421 -33.11 4.10 -23.22
N SER A 422 -32.23 3.33 -23.87
CA SER A 422 -31.00 2.85 -23.19
C SER A 422 -30.04 3.98 -22.84
N LEU A 423 -30.02 5.08 -23.61
CA LEU A 423 -29.23 6.26 -23.28
C LEU A 423 -29.80 7.02 -22.09
N GLU A 424 -31.13 7.17 -22.03
CA GLU A 424 -31.84 7.75 -20.89
C GLU A 424 -31.60 6.94 -19.61
N ASP A 425 -31.67 5.60 -19.68
CA ASP A 425 -31.36 4.73 -18.54
C ASP A 425 -29.95 4.99 -17.98
N ILE A 426 -28.94 5.08 -18.87
CA ILE A 426 -27.55 5.32 -18.46
C ILE A 426 -27.41 6.70 -17.84
N TYR A 427 -28.06 7.71 -18.42
CA TYR A 427 -28.06 9.07 -17.91
C TYR A 427 -28.70 9.16 -16.51
N GLU A 428 -29.93 8.67 -16.35
CA GLU A 428 -30.67 8.74 -15.09
C GLU A 428 -29.98 7.96 -13.97
N PHE A 429 -29.40 6.79 -14.29
CA PHE A 429 -28.62 6.03 -13.33
C PHE A 429 -27.36 6.81 -12.90
N SER A 430 -26.62 7.34 -13.88
CA SER A 430 -25.35 8.02 -13.62
C SER A 430 -25.55 9.32 -12.82
N ALA A 431 -26.64 10.05 -13.09
CA ALA A 431 -26.97 11.30 -12.39
C ALA A 431 -27.27 11.12 -10.90
N LYS A 432 -27.54 9.89 -10.42
CA LYS A 432 -27.77 9.59 -9.00
C LYS A 432 -26.49 9.32 -8.21
N LEU A 433 -25.36 9.08 -8.90
CA LEU A 433 -24.07 8.69 -8.31
C LEU A 433 -22.98 9.78 -8.49
N ILE A 434 -23.34 10.89 -9.12
CA ILE A 434 -22.53 12.11 -9.24
C ILE A 434 -23.12 13.11 -8.26
#